data_AF-A0A2P5AJ56-F1
#
_entry.id   AF-A0A2P5AJ56-F1
#
_cell.length_a   1.000
_cell.length_b   1.000
_cell.length_c   1.000
_cell.angle_alpha   90.00
_cell.angle_beta   90.00
_cell.angle_gamma   90.00
#
_symmetry.space_group_name_H-M   'P 1'
#
loop_
_entity.id
_entity.type
_entity.pdbx_description
1 polymer ?
#
loop_
_entity_poly.entity_id
_entity_poly.type
_entity_poly.pdbx_seq_one_letter_code
_entity_poly.pdbx_strand_id
1 'polypeptide(L)' 'MYLGQRDTPVWTTDDQAVKAFEKFGKKLKGIEERIIRMNKDEKLKNRVGPAKLPYTLLYSSSEGGLTGKGIPNSFSI' A
#
# COMPACT_ATOMS: atom_id res chain seq x y z
N MET A 1 4.37 3.63 10.32
CA MET A 1 3.92 2.22 10.34
C MET A 1 2.73 2.05 9.41
N TYR A 2 2.90 1.29 8.33
CA TYR A 2 1.87 1.09 7.30
C TYR A 2 1.42 -0.37 7.19
N LEU A 3 0.34 -0.59 6.43
CA LEU A 3 -0.23 -1.90 6.20
C LEU A 3 0.80 -2.90 5.64
N GLY A 4 0.93 -4.05 6.29
CA GLY A 4 1.91 -5.08 5.93
C GLY A 4 3.31 -4.85 6.46
N GLN A 5 3.50 -3.84 7.33
CA GLN A 5 4.73 -3.63 8.09
C GLN A 5 4.50 -3.93 9.57
N ARG A 6 5.58 -4.28 10.28
CA ARG A 6 5.64 -4.35 11.74
C ARG A 6 6.88 -3.64 12.26
N ASP A 7 6.73 -3.10 13.47
CA ASP A 7 7.78 -2.36 14.17
C ASP A 7 8.79 -3.33 14.79
N THR A 8 8.30 -4.48 15.30
CA THR A 8 9.14 -5.55 15.85
C THR A 8 9.31 -6.69 14.84
N PRO A 9 10.55 -7.05 14.46
CA PRO A 9 10.81 -8.12 13.50
C PRO A 9 10.46 -9.51 14.04
N VAL A 10 10.64 -9.75 15.35
CA VAL A 10 10.29 -11.01 16.02
C VAL A 10 9.13 -10.76 16.98
N TRP A 11 7.93 -10.75 16.43
CA TRP A 11 6.69 -10.56 17.21
C TRP A 11 6.03 -11.89 17.61
N THR A 12 6.45 -12.99 16.98
CA THR A 12 6.00 -14.36 17.26
C THR A 12 7.13 -15.33 16.92
N THR A 13 7.14 -16.48 17.59
CA THR A 13 8.00 -17.62 17.28
C THR A 13 7.30 -18.64 16.36
N ASP A 14 6.03 -18.42 16.02
CA ASP A 14 5.29 -19.27 15.09
C ASP A 14 5.67 -18.97 13.63
N ASP A 15 6.45 -19.87 13.04
CA ASP A 15 6.89 -19.81 11.65
C ASP A 15 5.73 -19.72 10.64
N GLN A 16 4.56 -20.32 10.94
CA GLN A 16 3.42 -20.26 10.04
C GLN A 16 2.84 -18.84 9.98
N ALA A 17 2.70 -18.20 11.14
CA ALA A 17 2.24 -16.82 11.25
C ALA A 17 3.20 -15.85 10.55
N VAL A 18 4.53 -16.04 10.71
CA VAL A 18 5.55 -15.24 10.00
C VAL A 18 5.42 -15.38 8.49
N LYS A 19 5.36 -16.62 7.96
CA LYS A 19 5.22 -16.88 6.52
C LYS A 19 3.92 -16.31 5.95
N ALA A 20 2.81 -16.40 6.69
CA ALA A 20 1.53 -15.82 6.29
C ALA A 20 1.61 -14.29 6.21
N PHE A 21 2.28 -13.65 7.16
CA PHE A 21 2.49 -12.20 7.16
C PHE A 21 3.38 -11.74 6.00
N GLU A 22 4.45 -12.46 5.69
CA GLU A 22 5.28 -12.18 4.51
C GLU A 22 4.48 -12.29 3.20
N LYS A 23 3.65 -13.34 3.06
CA LYS A 23 2.77 -13.53 1.90
C LYS A 23 1.77 -12.37 1.79
N PHE A 24 1.25 -11.88 2.90
CA PHE A 24 0.38 -10.71 2.94
C PHE A 24 1.11 -9.46 2.42
N GLY A 25 2.31 -9.16 2.91
CA GLY A 25 3.12 -8.03 2.42
C GLY A 25 3.44 -8.12 0.92
N LYS A 26 3.78 -9.31 0.42
CA LYS A 26 3.99 -9.56 -1.02
C LYS A 26 2.73 -9.29 -1.85
N LYS A 27 1.56 -9.70 -1.34
CA LYS A 27 0.27 -9.44 -2.01
C LYS A 27 -0.04 -7.94 -2.08
N LEU A 28 0.25 -7.19 -1.02
CA LEU A 28 0.06 -5.73 -1.00
C LEU A 28 0.94 -5.04 -2.05
N LYS A 29 2.21 -5.42 -2.18
CA LYS A 29 3.10 -4.91 -3.24
C LYS A 29 2.52 -5.16 -4.64
N GLY A 30 2.02 -6.38 -4.90
CA GLY A 30 1.39 -6.70 -6.19
C GLY A 30 0.09 -5.92 -6.46
N ILE A 31 -0.67 -5.56 -5.41
CA ILE A 31 -1.84 -4.69 -5.52
C ILE A 31 -1.40 -3.27 -5.87
N GLU A 32 -0.37 -2.73 -5.20
CA GLU A 32 0.16 -1.40 -5.49
C GLU A 32 0.65 -1.28 -6.93
N GLU A 33 1.40 -2.27 -7.42
CA GLU A 33 1.81 -2.37 -8.84
C GLU A 33 0.63 -2.41 -9.81
N ARG A 34 -0.46 -3.10 -9.44
CA ARG A 34 -1.70 -3.10 -10.23
C ARG A 34 -2.34 -1.72 -10.26
N ILE A 35 -2.40 -1.01 -9.13
CA ILE A 35 -2.94 0.36 -9.10
C ILE A 35 -2.08 1.30 -9.95
N ILE A 36 -0.75 1.19 -9.88
CA ILE A 36 0.17 1.96 -10.73
C ILE A 36 -0.13 1.73 -12.22
N ARG A 37 -0.32 0.47 -12.64
CA ARG A 37 -0.70 0.15 -14.02
C ARG A 37 -2.05 0.74 -14.41
N MET A 38 -3.05 0.65 -13.52
CA MET A 38 -4.37 1.23 -13.76
C MET A 38 -4.32 2.75 -13.86
N ASN A 39 -3.49 3.43 -13.06
CA ASN A 39 -3.33 4.88 -13.13
C ASN A 39 -2.66 5.36 -14.43
N LYS A 40 -1.90 4.48 -15.10
CA LYS A 40 -1.27 4.73 -16.41
C LYS A 40 -2.15 4.34 -17.59
N ASP A 41 -3.26 3.64 -17.35
CA ASP A 41 -4.18 3.22 -18.41
C ASP A 41 -5.06 4.40 -18.83
N GLU A 42 -4.86 4.90 -20.05
CA GLU A 42 -5.59 6.03 -20.61
C GLU A 42 -7.10 5.75 -20.76
N LYS A 43 -7.51 4.48 -20.79
CA LYS A 43 -8.94 4.10 -20.79
C LYS A 43 -9.59 4.44 -19.44
N LEU A 44 -8.83 4.44 -18.35
CA LEU A 44 -9.30 4.68 -16.99
C LEU A 44 -9.20 6.17 -16.60
N LYS A 45 -9.85 7.04 -17.38
CA LYS A 45 -9.77 8.51 -17.26
C LYS A 45 -10.07 9.05 -15.86
N ASN A 46 -10.98 8.41 -15.12
CA ASN A 46 -11.38 8.84 -13.78
C ASN A 46 -10.29 8.63 -12.71
N ARG A 47 -9.20 7.93 -13.03
CA ARG A 47 -8.08 7.73 -12.11
C ARG A 47 -7.13 8.91 -12.03
N VAL A 48 -7.17 9.81 -13.01
CA VAL A 48 -6.30 10.99 -13.11
C VAL A 48 -7.14 12.27 -13.20
N GLY A 49 -8.22 12.22 -13.97
CA GLY A 49 -9.15 13.33 -14.13
C GLY A 49 -8.54 14.59 -14.74
N PRO A 50 -9.32 15.69 -14.84
CA PRO A 50 -8.86 16.95 -15.41
C PRO A 50 -7.77 17.63 -14.56
N ALA A 51 -7.73 17.35 -13.26
CA ALA A 51 -6.72 17.87 -12.34
C ALA A 51 -5.34 17.20 -12.49
N LYS A 52 -5.21 16.22 -13.39
CA LYS A 52 -3.96 15.48 -13.64
C LYS A 52 -3.36 14.84 -12.38
N LEU A 53 -4.21 14.38 -11.46
CA LEU A 53 -3.81 13.81 -10.18
C LEU A 53 -4.13 12.31 -10.13
N PRO A 54 -3.13 11.43 -10.26
CA PRO A 54 -3.34 9.98 -10.19
C PRO A 54 -3.90 9.55 -8.83
N TYR A 55 -4.77 8.55 -8.82
CA TYR A 55 -5.35 8.00 -7.61
C TYR A 55 -4.33 7.13 -6.86
N THR A 56 -3.68 7.70 -5.85
CA THR A 56 -2.63 7.05 -5.04
C THR A 56 -3.03 6.76 -3.59
N LEU A 57 -4.24 7.15 -3.17
CA LEU A 57 -4.70 7.05 -1.78
C LEU A 57 -4.65 5.63 -1.21
N LEU A 58 -4.79 4.61 -2.05
CA LEU A 58 -4.77 3.20 -1.66
C LEU A 58 -3.42 2.50 -1.88
N TYR A 59 -2.33 3.26 -2.01
CA TYR A 59 -1.00 2.65 -2.03
C TYR A 59 -0.68 2.15 -0.62
N SER A 60 -0.14 0.94 -0.54
CA SER A 60 0.19 0.32 0.75
C SER A 60 1.34 1.04 1.45
N SER A 61 2.25 1.63 0.67
CA SER A 61 3.44 2.32 1.15
C SER A 61 3.34 3.84 1.01
N SER A 62 4.05 4.55 1.90
CA SER A 62 4.22 5.99 1.81
C SER A 62 5.46 6.46 2.57
N GLU A 63 5.85 7.70 2.29
CA GLU A 63 6.92 8.42 2.96
C GLU A 63 6.31 9.39 3.98
N GLY A 64 7.14 9.93 4.88
CA GLY A 64 6.70 10.95 5.83
C GLY A 64 6.25 12.24 5.13
N GLY A 65 5.18 12.86 5.63
CA GLY A 65 4.65 14.14 5.15
C GLY A 65 3.32 14.01 4.39
N LEU A 66 2.93 15.11 3.75
CA LEU A 66 1.68 15.19 2.97
C LEU A 66 1.89 14.62 1.57
N THR A 67 1.74 13.30 1.44
CA THR A 67 2.10 12.55 0.22
C THR A 67 0.91 12.09 -0.62
N GLY A 68 -0.32 12.16 -0.09
CA GLY A 68 -1.53 11.68 -0.79
C GLY A 68 -1.54 10.17 -1.07
N LYS A 69 -0.77 9.39 -0.31
CA LYS A 69 -0.63 7.93 -0.45
C LYS A 69 -0.30 7.29 0.91
N GLY A 70 -0.53 5.98 1.04
CA GLY A 70 -0.19 5.21 2.25
C GLY A 70 -1.41 4.81 3.07
N ILE A 71 -1.55 3.51 3.33
CA ILE A 71 -2.58 2.97 4.21
C ILE A 71 -1.95 2.69 5.58
N PRO A 72 -2.29 3.46 6.64
CA PRO A 72 -1.78 3.19 7.97
C PRO A 72 -2.38 1.90 8.54
N ASN A 73 -1.70 1.28 9.51
CA ASN A 73 -2.23 0.12 10.22
C ASN A 73 -3.44 0.44 11.11
N SER A 74 -3.60 1.70 11.52
CA SER A 74 -4.59 2.15 12.49
C SER A 74 -4.96 3.62 12.27
N PHE A 75 -6.05 4.07 12.90
CA PHE A 75 -6.36 5.50 13.04
C PHE A 75 -5.30 6.15 13.95
N SER A 76 -4.36 6.86 13.34
CA SER A 76 -3.20 7.45 14.02
C SER A 76 -3.19 8.98 13.96
N ILE A 77 -4.24 9.59 13.38
CA ILE A 77 -4.49 11.02 13.25
C ILE A 77 -5.99 11.27 13.20
#